data_AF-X1U3E1-F1
#
_entry.id   AF-X1U3E1-F1
#
_cell.length_a   1.000
_cell.length_b   1.000
_cell.length_c   1.000
_cell.angle_alpha   90.00
_cell.angle_beta   90.00
_cell.angle_gamma   90.00
#
_symmetry.space_group_name_H-M   'P 1'
#
loop_
_entity.id
_entity.type
_entity.pdbx_description
1 polymer ?
#
loop_
_entity_poly.entity_id
_entity_poly.type
_entity_poly.pdbx_seq_one_letter_code
_entity_poly.pdbx_strand_id
1 'polypeptide(L)' 'MNLDKNEPLTAILIGAGNRGLTTYGNYALKNPDKLKFVALAEPIDSRRIKFAELHNIPKNRSYISWVDILDE' A
#
# COMPACT_ATOMS: atom_id res chain seq x y z
N MET A 1 15.13 -15.50 1.25
CA MET A 1 14.73 -14.19 0.69
C MET A 1 15.98 -13.34 0.63
N ASN A 2 16.50 -13.06 -0.56
CA ASN A 2 17.63 -12.14 -0.73
C ASN A 2 17.07 -10.72 -0.60
N LEU A 3 17.12 -10.16 0.60
CA LEU A 3 16.91 -8.73 0.80
C LEU A 3 18.21 -8.06 0.36
N ASP A 4 18.30 -7.71 -0.92
CA ASP A 4 19.35 -6.81 -1.37
C ASP A 4 19.19 -5.54 -0.54
N LYS A 5 20.16 -5.27 0.36
CA LYS A 5 20.03 -4.23 1.41
C LYS A 5 19.87 -2.80 0.86
N ASN A 6 19.93 -2.64 -0.46
CA ASN A 6 19.88 -1.37 -1.16
C ASN A 6 18.52 -1.10 -1.84
N GLU A 7 17.58 -2.06 -1.86
CA GLU A 7 16.25 -1.84 -2.42
C GLU A 7 15.21 -1.50 -1.32
N PRO A 8 14.25 -0.61 -1.59
CA PRO A 8 13.20 -0.29 -0.64
C PRO A 8 12.36 -1.54 -0.33
N LEU A 9 11.99 -1.71 0.94
CA LEU A 9 11.03 -2.75 1.31
C LEU A 9 9.71 -2.50 0.57
N THR A 10 9.13 -3.54 -0.01
CA THR A 10 7.79 -3.49 -0.58
C THR A 10 6.77 -4.04 0.40
N ALA A 11 5.59 -3.43 0.43
CA ALA A 11 4.50 -3.86 1.28
C ALA A 11 3.15 -3.77 0.56
N ILE A 12 2.19 -4.55 1.03
CA ILE A 12 0.78 -4.34 0.72
C ILE A 12 0.10 -3.65 1.90
N LEU A 13 -0.86 -2.76 1.63
CA LEU A 13 -1.66 -2.14 2.68
C LEU A 13 -2.98 -2.91 2.85
N ILE A 14 -3.27 -3.38 4.05
CA ILE A 14 -4.61 -3.86 4.42
C ILE A 14 -5.23 -2.83 5.37
N GLY A 15 -6.21 -2.08 4.87
CA GLY A 15 -6.92 -1.02 5.60
C GLY A 15 -6.25 0.36 5.53
N ALA A 16 -6.85 1.27 4.77
CA ALA A 16 -6.49 2.69 4.65
C ALA A 16 -7.23 3.59 5.66
N GLY A 17 -7.43 3.09 6.88
CA GLY A 17 -7.85 3.89 8.04
C GLY A 17 -6.74 4.83 8.54
N ASN A 18 -6.89 5.41 9.74
CA ASN A 18 -5.92 6.40 10.24
C ASN A 18 -4.48 5.87 10.25
N ARG A 19 -4.24 4.67 10.80
CA ARG A 19 -2.90 4.06 10.80
C ARG A 19 -2.37 3.80 9.39
N GLY A 20 -3.20 3.22 8.52
CA GLY A 20 -2.80 2.89 7.15
C GLY A 20 -2.49 4.12 6.32
N LEU A 21 -3.46 5.03 6.17
CA LEU A 21 -3.34 6.20 5.32
C LEU A 21 -2.41 7.26 5.91
N THR A 22 -2.58 7.62 7.19
CA THR A 22 -1.90 8.81 7.75
C THR A 22 -0.59 8.50 8.46
N THR A 23 -0.40 7.29 8.97
CA THR A 23 0.86 6.91 9.65
C THR A 23 1.80 6.19 8.67
N TYR A 24 1.42 4.99 8.22
CA TYR A 24 2.29 4.18 7.38
C TYR A 24 2.38 4.72 5.93
N GLY A 25 1.26 5.14 5.35
CA GLY A 25 1.21 5.76 4.04
C GLY A 25 2.10 7.00 3.98
N ASN A 26 1.88 7.98 4.88
CA ASN A 26 2.74 9.17 4.93
C ASN A 26 4.21 8.86 5.22
N TYR A 27 4.52 7.84 6.02
CA TYR A 27 5.90 7.42 6.24
C TYR A 27 6.56 6.96 4.93
N ALA A 28 5.88 6.11 4.15
CA ALA A 28 6.37 5.63 2.85
C ALA A 28 6.51 6.78 1.83
N LEU A 29 5.59 7.74 1.81
CA LEU A 29 5.71 8.93 0.95
C LEU A 29 6.94 9.78 1.29
N LYS A 30 7.29 9.88 2.57
CA LYS A 30 8.46 10.63 3.05
C LYS A 30 9.78 9.87 2.92
N ASN A 31 9.73 8.54 2.81
CA ASN A 31 10.90 7.66 2.76
C ASN A 31 10.74 6.62 1.63
N PRO A 32 10.61 7.05 0.36
CA PRO A 32 10.37 6.14 -0.76
C PRO A 32 11.56 5.21 -1.05
N ASP A 33 12.74 5.52 -0.52
CA ASP A 33 13.95 4.70 -0.49
C ASP A 33 13.89 3.57 0.54
N LYS A 34 12.97 3.63 1.51
CA LYS A 34 12.84 2.64 2.59
C LYS A 34 11.61 1.76 2.47
N LEU A 35 10.47 2.33 2.06
CA LEU A 35 9.19 1.62 1.99
C LEU A 35 8.36 2.06 0.79
N LYS A 36 7.87 1.10 0.02
CA LYS A 36 6.92 1.32 -1.08
C LYS A 36 5.71 0.40 -0.93
N PHE A 37 4.51 0.97 -1.04
CA PHE A 37 3.30 0.17 -1.13
C PHE A 37 3.04 -0.23 -2.59
N VAL A 38 2.86 -1.52 -2.84
CA VAL A 38 2.71 -2.08 -4.19
C VAL A 38 1.31 -2.62 -4.49
N ALA A 39 0.46 -2.70 -3.46
CA ALA A 39 -0.96 -3.04 -3.56
C ALA A 39 -1.69 -2.59 -2.29
N LEU A 40 -3.03 -2.53 -2.34
CA LEU A 40 -3.86 -2.26 -1.18
C LEU A 40 -5.19 -3.01 -1.20
N ALA A 41 -5.73 -3.29 -0.02
CA ALA A 41 -7.10 -3.71 0.21
C ALA A 41 -7.79 -2.73 1.18
N GLU A 42 -8.93 -2.16 0.77
CA GLU A 42 -9.73 -1.26 1.60
C GLU A 42 -11.19 -1.23 1.11
N PRO A 43 -12.20 -1.50 1.96
CA PRO A 43 -13.59 -1.54 1.53
C PRO A 43 -14.19 -0.17 1.19
N ILE A 44 -13.71 0.92 1.80
CA ILE A 44 -14.25 2.27 1.56
C ILE A 44 -13.58 2.88 0.33
N ASP A 45 -14.35 3.03 -0.75
CA ASP A 45 -13.87 3.52 -2.06
C ASP A 45 -13.04 4.80 -1.99
N SER A 46 -13.52 5.82 -1.26
CA SER A 46 -12.79 7.09 -1.15
C SER A 46 -11.42 6.96 -0.48
N ARG A 47 -11.28 6.03 0.47
CA ARG A 47 -9.99 5.75 1.13
C ARG A 47 -9.07 4.96 0.22
N ARG A 48 -9.62 3.95 -0.47
CA ARG A 48 -8.89 3.12 -1.43
C ARG A 48 -8.35 3.95 -2.60
N ILE A 49 -9.20 4.76 -3.23
CA ILE A 49 -8.81 5.66 -4.34
C ILE A 49 -7.72 6.61 -3.88
N LYS A 50 -7.92 7.31 -2.76
CA LYS A 50 -6.95 8.26 -2.22
C LYS A 50 -5.59 7.62 -1.95
N PHE A 51 -5.56 6.44 -1.32
CA PHE A 51 -4.30 5.76 -1.03
C PHE A 51 -3.62 5.28 -2.32
N ALA A 52 -4.38 4.73 -3.27
CA ALA A 52 -3.86 4.29 -4.56
C ALA A 52 -3.21 5.44 -5.34
N GLU A 53 -3.87 6.61 -5.38
CA GLU A 53 -3.34 7.82 -6.03
C GLU A 53 -2.05 8.30 -5.37
N LEU A 54 -2.04 8.43 -4.04
CA LEU A 54 -0.85 8.90 -3.30
C LEU A 54 0.37 7.99 -3.52
N HIS A 55 0.15 6.68 -3.57
CA HIS A 55 1.21 5.67 -3.68
C HIS A 55 1.45 5.17 -5.10
N ASN A 56 0.77 5.73 -6.11
CA ASN A 56 0.83 5.29 -7.51
C ASN A 56 0.53 3.78 -7.68
N ILE A 57 -0.43 3.25 -6.91
CA ILE A 57 -0.83 1.84 -6.99
C ILE A 57 -1.82 1.69 -8.16
N PRO A 58 -1.56 0.80 -9.11
CA PRO A 58 -2.45 0.62 -10.25
C PRO A 58 -3.78 -0.04 -9.84
N LYS A 59 -4.82 0.18 -10.65
CA LYS A 59 -6.18 -0.29 -10.36
C LYS A 59 -6.27 -1.82 -10.20
N ASN A 60 -5.47 -2.57 -10.96
CA ASN A 60 -5.41 -4.03 -10.87
C ASN A 60 -4.71 -4.55 -9.59
N ARG A 61 -4.14 -3.65 -8.78
CA ARG A 61 -3.51 -3.95 -7.49
C ARG A 61 -4.25 -3.26 -6.32
N SER A 62 -5.50 -2.85 -6.58
CA SER A 62 -6.38 -2.15 -5.64
C SER A 62 -7.63 -2.97 -5.40
N TYR A 63 -7.71 -3.61 -4.24
CA TYR A 63 -8.70 -4.61 -3.90
C TYR A 63 -9.72 -4.07 -2.89
N ILE A 64 -10.93 -4.64 -2.89
CA ILE A 64 -11.95 -4.31 -1.89
C ILE A 64 -11.70 -5.12 -0.62
N SER A 65 -11.46 -6.42 -0.76
CA SER A 65 -11.23 -7.33 0.36
C SER A 65 -9.74 -7.63 0.54
N TRP A 66 -9.36 -7.87 1.80
CA TRP A 66 -8.04 -8.41 2.12
C TRP A 66 -7.89 -9.88 1.67
N VAL A 67 -8.99 -10.58 1.43
CA VAL A 67 -8.96 -11.95 0.90
C VAL A 67 -8.48 -11.91 -0.56
N ASP A 68 -9.08 -11.05 -1.39
CA ASP A 68 -8.75 -10.93 -2.81
C ASP A 68 -7.25 -10.63 -3.07
N ILE A 69 -6.61 -9.86 -2.19
CA ILE A 69 -5.18 -9.51 -2.32
C ILE A 69 -4.23 -10.61 -1.82
N LEU A 70 -4.72 -11.53 -0.98
CA LEU A 70 -3.93 -12.67 -0.48
C LEU A 70 -4.10 -13.93 -1.35
N ASP A 71 -5.15 -13.97 -2.17
CA ASP A 71 -5.46 -15.06 -3.10
C ASP A 71 -4.91 -14.82 -4.53
N GLU A 72 -4.03 -13.83 -4.71
CA GLU A 72 -3.31 -13.52 -5.97
C GLU A 72 -2.11 -14.45 -6.18
#